data_AF-A0A379E3Q5-F1
#
_entry.id   AF-A0A379E3Q5-F1
#
_cell.length_a   1.000
_cell.length_b   1.000
_cell.length_c   1.000
_cell.angle_alpha   90.00
_cell.angle_beta   90.00
_cell.angle_gamma   90.00
#
_symmetry.space_group_name_H-M   'P 1'
#
loop_
_entity.id
_entity.type
_entity.pdbx_description
1 polymer ?
#
loop_
_entity_poly.entity_id
_entity_poly.type
_entity_poly.pdbx_seq_one_letter_code
_entity_poly.pdbx_strand_id
1 'polypeptide(L)' 'MNKKGFIYRVFDLYYDGFRHMTLGKTLWTVIIVKLIIIFLVLKVFFFPNFLKQKAKPGREVDFIEQQLMKR' A
#
# COMPACT_ATOMS: atom_id res chain seq x y z
N MET A 1 18.32 -19.00 28.87
CA MET A 1 17.63 -17.69 28.92
C MET A 1 16.89 -17.45 27.61
N ASN A 2 15.57 -17.35 27.67
CA ASN A 2 14.68 -17.31 26.50
C ASN A 2 14.95 -16.05 25.64
N LYS A 3 15.61 -16.21 24.48
CA LYS A 3 15.91 -15.12 23.54
C LYS A 3 14.66 -14.34 23.09
N LYS A 4 13.48 -14.95 23.21
CA LYS A 4 12.17 -14.32 22.98
C LYS A 4 11.93 -13.09 23.85
N GLY A 5 12.40 -13.10 25.11
CA GLY A 5 12.18 -11.99 26.04
C GLY A 5 12.99 -10.74 25.72
N PHE A 6 14.19 -10.89 25.14
CA PHE A 6 15.03 -9.75 24.78
C PHE A 6 14.47 -9.00 23.56
N ILE A 7 14.09 -9.71 22.50
CA ILE A 7 13.47 -9.13 21.30
C ILE A 7 12.13 -8.46 21.67
N TYR A 8 11.33 -9.12 22.51
CA TYR A 8 10.07 -8.55 22.99
C TYR A 8 10.28 -7.25 23.76
N ARG A 9 11.26 -7.20 24.66
CA ARG A 9 11.57 -6.00 25.46
C ARG A 9 12.09 -4.84 24.61
N VAL A 10 12.88 -5.13 23.58
CA VAL A 10 13.35 -4.12 22.62
C VAL A 10 12.19 -3.57 21.79
N PHE A 11 11.28 -4.45 21.34
CA PHE A 11 10.08 -4.04 20.63
C PHE A 11 9.16 -3.18 21.49
N ASP A 12 8.93 -3.59 22.74
CA ASP A 12 8.09 -2.87 23.71
C ASP A 12 8.65 -1.47 24.00
N LEU A 13 9.96 -1.34 24.25
CA LEU A 13 10.60 -0.03 24.45
C LEU A 13 10.47 0.88 23.22
N TYR A 14 10.65 0.34 22.02
CA TYR A 14 10.50 1.11 20.77
C TYR A 14 9.04 1.51 20.53
N TYR A 15 8.11 0.60 20.74
CA TYR A 15 6.68 0.84 20.60
C TYR A 15 6.18 1.87 21.61
N ASP A 16 6.60 1.75 22.86
CA ASP A 16 6.24 2.64 23.96
C ASP A 16 6.84 4.04 23.75
N GLY A 17 8.12 4.14 23.40
CA GLY A 17 8.77 5.39 23.02
C GLY A 17 8.09 6.06 21.81
N PHE A 18 7.76 5.28 20.77
CA PHE A 18 7.06 5.77 19.58
C PHE A 18 5.63 6.24 19.90
N ARG A 19 4.93 5.57 20.82
CA ARG A 19 3.59 5.97 21.29
C ARG A 19 3.61 7.17 22.20
N HIS A 20 4.66 7.40 22.98
CA HIS A 20 4.80 8.58 23.83
C HIS A 20 5.30 9.83 23.06
N MET A 21 5.90 9.66 21.88
CA MET A 21 6.36 10.76 21.04
C MET A 21 5.23 11.36 20.18
N THR A 22 4.96 12.66 20.36
CA THR A 22 4.04 13.44 19.51
C THR A 22 4.62 13.67 18.12
N LEU A 23 5.91 14.02 18.03
CA LEU A 23 6.61 14.26 16.75
C LEU A 23 6.66 13.01 15.85
N GLY A 24 6.94 11.84 16.44
CA GLY A 24 7.01 10.56 15.71
C GLY A 24 5.66 10.17 15.10
N LYS A 25 4.58 10.33 15.86
CA LYS A 25 3.21 10.12 15.35
C LYS A 25 2.88 11.06 14.20
N THR A 26 3.15 12.36 14.35
CA THR A 26 2.90 13.34 13.28
C THR A 26 3.66 12.97 12.01
N LEU A 27 4.95 12.61 12.13
CA LEU A 27 5.76 12.23 10.98
C LEU A 27 5.23 10.97 10.30
N TRP A 28 4.83 9.97 11.09
CA TRP A 28 4.25 8.73 10.56
C TRP A 28 2.91 8.97 9.88
N THR A 29 2.06 9.83 10.46
CA THR A 29 0.83 10.29 9.81
C THR A 29 1.12 10.97 8.48
N VAL A 30 2.12 11.85 8.40
CA VAL A 30 2.53 12.51 7.15
C VAL A 30 2.96 11.48 6.11
N ILE A 31 3.75 10.47 6.49
CA ILE A 31 4.17 9.38 5.60
C ILE A 31 2.95 8.62 5.06
N ILE A 32 2.02 8.22 5.94
CA ILE A 32 0.80 7.51 5.53
C ILE A 32 -0.04 8.35 4.58
N VAL A 33 -0.29 9.61 4.92
CA VAL A 33 -1.05 10.53 4.08
C VAL A 33 -0.39 10.66 2.71
N LYS A 34 0.94 10.81 2.67
CA LYS A 34 1.69 10.92 1.41
C LYS A 34 1.59 9.65 0.58
N LEU A 35 1.68 8.47 1.20
CA LEU A 35 1.50 7.18 0.52
C LEU A 35 0.08 7.04 -0.05
N ILE A 36 -0.95 7.42 0.72
CA ILE A 36 -2.34 7.44 0.24
C ILE A 36 -2.49 8.38 -0.95
N ILE A 37 -1.95 9.59 -0.86
CA ILE A 37 -2.02 10.58 -1.95
C ILE A 37 -1.32 10.04 -3.21
N ILE A 38 -0.11 9.50 -3.09
CA ILE A 38 0.61 8.93 -4.24
C ILE A 38 -0.18 7.77 -4.83
N PHE A 39 -0.70 6.87 -4.01
CA PHE A 39 -1.52 5.76 -4.47
C PHE A 39 -2.81 6.24 -5.14
N LEU A 40 -3.47 7.26 -4.61
CA LEU A 40 -4.70 7.80 -5.16
C LEU A 40 -4.45 8.55 -6.47
N VAL A 41 -3.38 9.35 -6.56
CA VAL A 41 -2.98 10.05 -7.79
C VAL A 41 -2.59 9.06 -8.86
N LEU A 42 -1.75 8.06 -8.53
CA LEU A 42 -1.43 6.98 -9.46
C LEU A 42 -2.71 6.22 -9.84
N LYS A 43 -3.61 5.92 -8.91
CA LYS A 43 -4.87 5.24 -9.21
C LYS A 43 -5.74 6.06 -10.16
N VAL A 44 -5.97 7.34 -9.87
CA VAL A 44 -6.83 8.22 -10.65
C VAL A 44 -6.18 8.68 -11.95
N PHE A 45 -4.85 8.68 -12.07
CA PHE A 45 -4.17 9.11 -13.31
C PHE A 45 -3.77 7.92 -14.19
N PHE A 46 -3.22 6.84 -13.61
CA PHE A 46 -2.86 5.63 -14.36
C PHE A 46 -4.08 4.78 -14.69
N PHE A 47 -5.03 4.52 -13.78
CA PHE A 47 -6.10 3.55 -14.07
C PHE A 47 -7.15 4.00 -15.07
N PRO A 48 -7.71 5.24 -15.07
CA PRO A 48 -8.71 5.57 -16.08
C PRO A 48 -8.11 5.64 -17.48
N ASN A 49 -6.81 5.95 -17.63
CA ASN A 49 -6.14 5.85 -18.91
C ASN A 49 -5.79 4.39 -19.26
N PHE A 50 -5.38 3.55 -18.31
CA PHE A 50 -5.17 2.12 -18.56
C PHE A 50 -6.46 1.38 -18.93
N LEU A 51 -7.54 1.65 -18.20
CA LEU A 51 -8.84 1.02 -18.40
C LEU A 51 -9.54 1.62 -19.62
N LYS A 52 -9.67 2.95 -19.79
CA LYS A 52 -10.37 3.49 -20.99
C LYS A 52 -9.64 3.19 -22.30
N GLN A 53 -8.31 3.05 -22.28
CA GLN A 53 -7.55 2.77 -23.50
C GLN A 53 -7.55 1.27 -23.87
N LYS A 54 -7.86 0.36 -22.94
CA LYS A 54 -7.96 -1.09 -23.20
C LYS A 54 -9.37 -1.67 -23.06
N ALA A 55 -10.28 -0.98 -22.40
CA ALA A 55 -11.66 -1.37 -22.15
C ALA A 55 -12.60 -0.53 -23.02
N LYS A 56 -13.03 -1.10 -24.15
CA LYS A 56 -14.38 -0.79 -24.63
C LYS A 56 -15.34 -1.32 -23.55
N PRO A 57 -16.35 -0.54 -23.12
CA PRO A 57 -17.25 -0.94 -22.05
C PRO A 57 -17.89 -2.29 -22.40
N GLY A 58 -17.67 -3.30 -21.54
CA GLY A 58 -18.28 -4.63 -21.65
C GLY A 58 -17.44 -5.74 -22.31
N ARG A 59 -16.15 -5.56 -22.63
CA ARG A 59 -15.31 -6.63 -23.24
C ARG A 59 -13.91 -6.83 -22.63
N GLU A 60 -13.67 -6.35 -21.41
CA GLU A 60 -12.38 -6.56 -20.72
C GLU A 60 -12.09 -8.02 -20.43
N VAL A 61 -13.14 -8.81 -20.17
CA VAL A 61 -13.04 -10.24 -19.86
C VAL A 61 -12.60 -11.01 -21.11
N ASP A 62 -13.21 -10.75 -22.27
CA ASP A 62 -12.88 -11.39 -23.56
C ASP A 62 -11.41 -11.21 -23.96
N PHE A 63 -10.82 -10.04 -23.69
CA PHE A 63 -9.43 -9.77 -24.09
C PHE A 63 -8.42 -10.49 -23.20
N ILE A 64 -8.71 -10.60 -21.89
CA ILE A 64 -7.88 -11.35 -20.95
C ILE A 64 -8.01 -12.85 -21.22
N GLU A 65 -9.23 -13.32 -21.50
CA GLU A 65 -9.51 -14.73 -21.81
C GLU A 65 -8.79 -15.16 -23.10
N GLN A 66 -8.83 -14.35 -24.16
CA GLN A 66 -8.09 -14.65 -25.40
C GLN A 66 -6.57 -14.64 -25.21
N GLN A 67 -6.02 -13.80 -24.33
CA GLN A 67 -4.58 -13.78 -24.03
C GLN A 67 -4.13 -14.98 -23.19
N LEU A 68 -4.97 -15.43 -22.25
CA LEU A 68 -4.71 -16.62 -21.44
C LEU A 68 -4.89 -17.92 -22.24
N MET A 69 -5.85 -17.98 -23.17
CA MET A 69 -6.06 -19.14 -24.03
C MET A 69 -4.99 -19.31 -25.11
N LYS A 70 -4.26 -18.24 -25.47
CA LYS A 70 -3.23 -18.29 -26.52
C LYS A 70 -1.84 -18.63 -26.00
N ARG A 71 -1.69 -18.90 -24.70
CA ARG A 71 -0.45 -19.28 -24.04
C ARG A 71 -0.52 -20.74 -23.59
#